data_AF-A0AAF0ZY57-F1
#
_entry.id   AF-A0AAF0ZY57-F1
#
_cell.length_a   1.000
_cell.length_b   1.000
_cell.length_c   1.000
_cell.angle_alpha   90.00
_cell.angle_beta   90.00
_cell.angle_gamma   90.00
#
_symmetry.space_group_name_H-M   'P 1'
#
loop_
_entity.id
_entity.type
_entity.pdbx_description
1 polymer ?
#
loop_
_entity_poly.entity_id
_entity_poly.type
_entity_poly.pdbx_seq_one_letter_code
_entity_poly.pdbx_strand_id
1 'polypeptide(L)'
;MGNKAYFLCCLCIYAYMTTFPPVDMIEEVDVVLKRQHGKHKHGEIKLFVFGDSYVDTGNWPKSMSSSWKRPYGFTYPGYPSGRFSDGLVLTDFIASFLGIKSPQPYANRKKISSHEMDNYGVNFAYGGTGVFNTFVDQPNMTTQINYFQQLVEEEEQVYNKEKMSSSIAIVSVAGNDYATFITKNNNNMEDLGNVTKSILSQLELNLRRIHGLGVQKIGITAMEPIGCLPKMTISSSYENCSEYANSLSIFHNQMLHQIIDKLNNQTSRPIFFIIDLYSAFMTALNIQQNHPGNS
;
A
#
# COMPACT_ATOMS: atom_id res chain seq x y z
N MET A 1 15.19 9.38 22.23
CA MET A 1 15.30 7.93 21.94
C MET A 1 14.09 7.41 21.16
N GLY A 2 13.70 8.08 20.06
CA GLY A 2 12.45 7.75 19.32
C GLY A 2 12.59 7.62 17.79
N ASN A 3 13.82 7.53 17.26
CA ASN A 3 14.07 7.67 15.81
C ASN A 3 14.41 6.37 15.07
N LYS A 4 14.52 5.21 15.74
CA LYS A 4 14.88 3.95 15.07
C LYS A 4 13.70 3.23 14.41
N ALA A 5 12.48 3.54 14.83
CA ALA A 5 11.24 2.93 14.32
C ALA A 5 10.90 3.32 12.87
N TYR A 6 11.20 4.55 12.48
CA TYR A 6 10.84 5.10 11.16
C TYR A 6 11.76 4.62 10.03
N PHE A 7 12.98 4.23 10.37
CA PHE A 7 14.03 3.85 9.43
C PHE A 7 13.79 2.47 8.78
N LEU A 8 13.09 1.57 9.47
CA LEU A 8 12.92 0.19 9.01
C LEU A 8 12.02 0.09 7.78
N CYS A 9 10.93 0.83 7.70
CA CYS A 9 9.94 0.67 6.62
C CYS A 9 10.52 0.96 5.23
N CYS A 10 11.35 2.00 5.07
CA CYS A 10 11.94 2.37 3.78
C CYS A 10 13.10 1.45 3.35
N LEU A 11 13.95 1.04 4.29
CA LEU A 11 15.03 0.10 4.00
C LEU A 11 14.48 -1.29 3.64
N CYS A 12 13.39 -1.73 4.27
CA CYS A 12 12.73 -3.00 3.94
C CYS A 12 12.17 -3.01 2.51
N ILE A 13 11.49 -1.94 2.08
CA ILE A 13 10.90 -1.85 0.74
C ILE A 13 12.00 -1.76 -0.34
N TYR A 14 13.03 -0.95 -0.11
CA TYR A 14 14.14 -0.83 -1.06
C TYR A 14 14.95 -2.13 -1.18
N ALA A 15 15.29 -2.77 -0.05
CA ALA A 15 16.01 -4.04 -0.05
C ALA A 15 15.21 -5.13 -0.78
N TYR A 16 13.93 -5.31 -0.48
CA TYR A 16 13.08 -6.29 -1.17
C TYR A 16 12.93 -6.01 -2.66
N MET A 17 12.66 -4.76 -3.07
CA MET A 17 12.58 -4.44 -4.51
C MET A 17 13.91 -4.68 -5.25
N THR A 18 15.05 -4.61 -4.55
CA THR A 18 16.37 -4.93 -5.14
C THR A 18 16.74 -6.42 -5.10
N THR A 19 16.21 -7.21 -4.16
CA THR A 19 16.59 -8.63 -3.97
C THR A 19 15.52 -9.63 -4.44
N PHE A 20 14.24 -9.28 -4.35
CA PHE A 20 13.08 -10.10 -4.70
C PHE A 20 11.93 -9.20 -5.17
N PRO A 21 11.96 -8.70 -6.43
CA PRO A 21 10.77 -8.10 -7.03
C PRO A 21 9.56 -9.06 -6.83
N PRO A 22 8.32 -8.61 -6.56
CA PRO A 22 7.13 -9.45 -6.74
C PRO A 22 7.12 -9.98 -8.17
N VAL A 23 7.71 -11.16 -8.36
CA VAL A 23 8.20 -11.67 -9.65
C VAL A 23 7.06 -11.75 -10.65
N ASP A 24 5.87 -12.16 -10.22
CA ASP A 24 4.74 -12.34 -11.15
C ASP A 24 4.15 -11.01 -11.63
N MET A 25 3.95 -10.04 -10.74
CA MET A 25 3.45 -8.72 -11.13
C MET A 25 4.51 -7.97 -11.95
N ILE A 26 5.79 -8.12 -11.57
CA ILE A 26 6.89 -7.42 -12.20
C ILE A 26 7.27 -8.05 -13.53
N GLU A 27 7.29 -9.37 -13.67
CA GLU A 27 7.48 -10.03 -14.95
C GLU A 27 6.32 -9.73 -15.88
N GLU A 28 5.07 -9.70 -15.41
CA GLU A 28 3.96 -9.31 -16.27
C GLU A 28 3.99 -7.82 -16.65
N VAL A 29 4.34 -6.93 -15.72
CA VAL A 29 4.54 -5.50 -16.02
C VAL A 29 5.71 -5.31 -16.97
N ASP A 30 6.84 -5.99 -16.75
CA ASP A 30 8.03 -5.95 -17.61
C ASP A 30 7.76 -6.60 -18.98
N VAL A 31 6.94 -7.66 -19.05
CA VAL A 31 6.46 -8.25 -20.31
C VAL A 31 5.50 -7.29 -21.03
N VAL A 32 4.62 -6.58 -20.31
CA VAL A 32 3.76 -5.52 -20.89
C VAL A 32 4.63 -4.37 -21.39
N LEU A 33 5.58 -3.89 -20.60
CA LEU A 33 6.55 -2.85 -20.97
C LEU A 33 7.40 -3.27 -22.18
N LYS A 34 7.91 -4.51 -22.22
CA LYS A 34 8.71 -5.06 -23.32
C LYS A 34 7.89 -5.34 -24.58
N ARG A 35 6.65 -5.81 -24.46
CA ARG A 35 5.72 -5.97 -25.62
C ARG A 35 5.32 -4.63 -26.21
N GLN A 36 5.27 -3.57 -25.40
CA GLN A 36 4.90 -2.22 -25.83
C GLN A 36 6.07 -1.35 -26.30
N HIS A 37 7.33 -1.75 -26.07
CA HIS A 37 8.53 -1.10 -26.62
C HIS A 37 8.55 -1.01 -28.16
N GLY A 38 7.67 -1.75 -28.85
CA GLY A 38 7.47 -1.62 -30.28
C GLY A 38 6.48 -0.53 -30.73
N LYS A 39 5.60 0.00 -29.87
CA LYS A 39 4.48 0.86 -30.31
C LYS A 39 3.97 1.98 -29.39
N HIS A 40 4.31 2.05 -28.10
CA HIS A 40 3.85 3.16 -27.23
C HIS A 40 5.00 3.85 -26.52
N LYS A 41 5.03 5.19 -26.59
CA LYS A 41 5.95 6.03 -25.81
C LYS A 41 5.69 5.75 -24.31
N HIS A 42 6.73 5.78 -23.48
CA HIS A 42 6.75 5.60 -22.01
C HIS A 42 5.81 6.52 -21.16
N GLY A 43 4.69 7.01 -21.69
CA GLY A 43 3.81 8.01 -21.06
C GLY A 43 2.36 7.56 -20.78
N GLU A 44 2.05 6.25 -20.76
CA GLU A 44 0.64 5.78 -20.67
C GLU A 44 0.30 4.94 -19.41
N ILE A 45 1.26 4.67 -18.52
CA ILE A 45 0.99 3.92 -17.27
C ILE A 45 0.39 4.86 -16.24
N LYS A 46 -0.80 4.50 -15.74
CA LYS A 46 -1.48 5.21 -14.65
C LYS A 46 -1.45 4.36 -13.39
N LEU A 47 -1.00 4.93 -12.29
CA LEU A 47 -0.94 4.26 -10.99
C LEU A 47 -1.99 4.87 -10.05
N PHE A 48 -2.95 4.05 -9.64
CA PHE A 48 -3.95 4.40 -8.63
C PHE A 48 -3.62 3.72 -7.31
N VAL A 49 -3.80 4.42 -6.19
CA VAL A 49 -3.32 3.92 -4.90
C VAL A 49 -4.40 4.05 -3.84
N PHE A 50 -4.64 2.98 -3.09
CA PHE A 50 -5.65 2.87 -2.04
C PHE A 50 -5.04 2.23 -0.79
N GLY A 51 -5.56 2.59 0.38
CA GLY A 51 -5.18 2.00 1.65
C GLY A 51 -4.72 3.05 2.66
N ASP A 52 -3.59 2.77 3.28
CA ASP A 52 -3.19 3.35 4.56
C ASP A 52 -1.86 4.13 4.49
N SER A 53 -1.19 4.27 5.65
CA SER A 53 0.05 5.05 5.81
C SER A 53 1.24 4.52 5.02
N TYR A 54 1.26 3.23 4.65
CA TYR A 54 2.36 2.64 3.87
C TYR A 54 2.41 3.17 2.43
N VAL A 55 1.30 3.73 1.97
CA VAL A 55 1.12 4.20 0.59
C VAL A 55 0.57 5.62 0.53
N ASP A 56 0.31 6.30 1.65
CA ASP A 56 -0.19 7.68 1.66
C ASP A 56 0.92 8.69 1.33
N THR A 57 0.67 9.52 0.32
CA THR A 57 1.60 10.56 -0.16
C THR A 57 1.23 11.97 0.29
N GLY A 58 0.24 12.12 1.17
CA GLY A 58 -0.14 13.38 1.80
C GLY A 58 -1.61 13.76 1.68
N ASN A 59 -2.54 12.80 1.77
CA ASN A 59 -3.97 13.08 1.73
C ASN A 59 -4.52 13.70 3.03
N TRP A 60 -3.85 13.49 4.15
CA TRP A 60 -4.24 14.10 5.43
C TRP A 60 -4.16 15.63 5.41
N PRO A 61 -5.10 16.35 6.05
CA PRO A 61 -4.98 17.79 6.27
C PRO A 61 -3.73 18.15 7.09
N LYS A 62 -3.01 19.20 6.66
CA LYS A 62 -1.76 19.66 7.30
C LYS A 62 -1.87 19.95 8.80
N SER A 63 -3.01 20.48 9.24
CA SER A 63 -3.27 20.82 10.64
C SER A 63 -3.57 19.61 11.53
N MET A 64 -3.93 18.46 10.95
CA MET A 64 -4.50 17.32 11.67
C MET A 64 -3.57 16.11 11.77
N SER A 65 -2.60 15.96 10.85
CA SER A 65 -1.70 14.79 10.84
C SER A 65 -0.30 15.11 11.34
N SER A 66 0.29 14.13 12.02
CA SER A 66 1.70 14.15 12.39
C SER A 66 2.63 14.05 11.17
N SER A 67 2.18 13.47 10.05
CA SER A 67 2.97 13.32 8.82
C SER A 67 3.38 14.65 8.16
N TRP A 68 2.82 15.77 8.63
CA TRP A 68 3.20 17.13 8.25
C TRP A 68 4.12 17.82 9.26
N LYS A 69 4.69 17.07 10.20
CA LYS A 69 5.63 17.55 11.23
C LYS A 69 6.92 16.73 11.20
N ARG A 70 8.03 17.30 11.64
CA ARG A 70 9.28 16.55 11.83
C ARG A 70 9.06 15.42 12.85
N PRO A 71 9.67 14.22 12.68
CA PRO A 71 10.78 13.93 11.75
C PRO A 71 10.35 13.50 10.33
N TYR A 72 9.06 13.49 9.99
CA TYR A 72 8.63 13.07 8.65
C TYR A 72 9.21 13.97 7.55
N GLY A 73 9.58 13.33 6.44
CA GLY A 73 10.24 13.96 5.30
C GLY A 73 11.68 14.44 5.50
N PHE A 74 12.34 14.09 6.62
CA PHE A 74 13.72 14.51 6.90
C PHE A 74 14.74 14.04 5.85
N THR A 75 14.68 12.78 5.41
CA THR A 75 15.55 12.20 4.38
C THR A 75 15.11 12.63 2.98
N TYR A 76 13.80 12.66 2.73
CA TYR A 76 13.23 13.18 1.49
C TYR A 76 11.83 13.76 1.74
N PRO A 77 11.51 14.98 1.25
CA PRO A 77 12.35 15.90 0.47
C PRO A 77 13.22 16.87 1.32
N GLY A 78 13.44 16.57 2.60
CA GLY A 78 14.11 17.47 3.57
C GLY A 78 13.13 18.30 4.42
N TYR A 79 11.83 18.12 4.21
CA TYR A 79 10.74 18.75 4.97
C TYR A 79 9.49 17.85 4.98
N PRO A 80 8.57 18.02 5.93
CA PRO A 80 7.37 17.19 6.00
C PRO A 80 6.50 17.30 4.75
N SER A 81 6.25 16.15 4.10
CA SER A 81 5.53 16.05 2.83
C SER A 81 4.14 15.41 2.96
N GLY A 82 3.73 15.03 4.18
CA GLY A 82 2.48 14.31 4.41
C GLY A 82 2.60 12.79 4.33
N ARG A 83 3.75 12.28 3.89
CA ARG A 83 4.12 10.85 3.95
C ARG A 83 4.39 10.42 5.39
N PHE A 84 3.95 9.22 5.76
CA PHE A 84 4.23 8.61 7.07
C PHE A 84 5.61 7.94 7.09
N SER A 85 6.61 8.63 6.53
CA SER A 85 8.01 8.23 6.49
C SER A 85 8.93 9.45 6.61
N ASP A 86 10.17 9.25 7.04
CA ASP A 86 11.21 10.27 6.91
C ASP A 86 11.59 10.53 5.44
N GLY A 87 11.16 9.67 4.51
CA GLY A 87 11.37 9.81 3.08
C GLY A 87 10.20 9.32 2.23
N LEU A 88 10.54 8.50 1.25
CA LEU A 88 9.63 7.90 0.29
C LEU A 88 8.79 6.77 0.93
N VAL A 89 7.58 6.57 0.44
CA VAL A 89 6.69 5.46 0.83
C VAL A 89 6.55 4.46 -0.33
N LEU A 90 5.86 3.32 -0.11
CA LEU A 90 5.77 2.24 -1.10
C LEU A 90 5.29 2.72 -2.48
N THR A 91 4.34 3.66 -2.50
CA THR A 91 3.87 4.30 -3.73
C THR A 91 4.98 4.93 -4.55
N ASP A 92 5.91 5.65 -3.91
CA ASP A 92 6.99 6.33 -4.62
C ASP A 92 7.96 5.33 -5.24
N PHE A 93 8.29 4.25 -4.51
CA PHE A 93 9.16 3.20 -5.01
C PHE A 93 8.54 2.45 -6.20
N ILE A 94 7.24 2.12 -6.12
CA ILE A 94 6.52 1.50 -7.23
C ILE A 94 6.43 2.45 -8.43
N ALA A 95 6.11 3.72 -8.22
CA ALA A 95 6.08 4.72 -9.28
C ALA A 95 7.45 4.84 -9.98
N SER A 96 8.54 4.91 -9.20
CA SER A 96 9.90 4.94 -9.73
C SER A 96 10.22 3.67 -10.53
N PHE A 97 9.80 2.50 -10.07
CA PHE A 97 9.97 1.25 -10.78
C PHE A 97 9.22 1.23 -12.13
N LEU A 98 8.02 1.80 -12.16
CA LEU A 98 7.20 1.95 -13.36
C LEU A 98 7.70 3.07 -14.30
N GLY A 99 8.75 3.80 -13.93
CA GLY A 99 9.29 4.91 -14.73
C GLY A 99 8.39 6.15 -14.77
N ILE A 100 7.46 6.29 -13.81
CA ILE A 100 6.54 7.43 -13.71
C ILE A 100 6.82 8.28 -12.48
N LYS A 101 6.30 9.51 -12.45
CA LYS A 101 6.30 10.31 -11.21
C LYS A 101 5.32 9.69 -10.21
N SER A 102 5.59 9.87 -8.91
CA SER A 102 4.65 9.44 -7.87
C SER A 102 3.27 10.08 -8.09
N PRO A 103 2.19 9.29 -8.05
CA PRO A 103 0.83 9.80 -8.04
C PRO A 103 0.64 10.84 -6.94
N GLN A 104 -0.09 11.89 -7.26
CA GLN A 104 -0.39 12.96 -6.32
C GLN A 104 -1.58 12.58 -5.42
N PRO A 105 -1.64 13.10 -4.18
CA PRO A 105 -2.77 12.85 -3.29
C PRO A 105 -4.07 13.47 -3.84
N TYR A 106 -5.16 12.71 -3.79
CA TYR A 106 -6.51 13.12 -4.18
C TYR A 106 -6.97 14.41 -3.50
N ALA A 107 -6.52 14.67 -2.26
CA ALA A 107 -6.76 15.92 -1.55
C ALA A 107 -6.30 17.18 -2.32
N ASN A 108 -5.31 17.04 -3.21
CA ASN A 108 -4.78 18.12 -4.03
C ASN A 108 -5.35 18.15 -5.46
N ARG A 109 -6.32 17.28 -5.83
CA ARG A 109 -6.80 17.15 -7.22
C ARG A 109 -7.20 18.45 -7.90
N LYS A 110 -7.79 19.40 -7.16
CA LYS A 110 -8.21 20.71 -7.69
C LYS A 110 -7.05 21.69 -7.93
N LYS A 111 -5.84 21.36 -7.48
CA LYS A 111 -4.63 22.18 -7.58
C LYS A 111 -3.60 21.61 -8.56
N ILE A 112 -3.84 20.40 -9.05
CA ILE A 112 -2.94 19.68 -9.95
C ILE A 112 -3.43 19.88 -11.37
N SER A 113 -2.52 19.97 -12.33
CA SER A 113 -2.92 20.07 -13.73
C SER A 113 -3.58 18.76 -14.19
N SER A 114 -4.60 18.84 -15.05
CA SER A 114 -5.21 17.66 -15.66
C SER A 114 -4.17 16.77 -16.37
N HIS A 115 -3.07 17.36 -16.86
CA HIS A 115 -1.95 16.65 -17.46
C HIS A 115 -1.19 15.76 -16.46
N GLU A 116 -0.91 16.23 -15.24
CA GLU A 116 -0.23 15.43 -14.22
C GLU A 116 -1.12 14.28 -13.72
N MET A 117 -2.42 14.51 -13.59
CA MET A 117 -3.37 13.46 -13.26
C MET A 117 -3.50 12.43 -14.39
N ASP A 118 -3.57 12.86 -15.65
CA ASP A 118 -3.64 11.97 -16.82
C ASP A 118 -2.37 11.10 -16.94
N ASN A 119 -1.19 11.66 -16.70
CA ASN A 119 0.05 10.94 -16.97
C ASN A 119 0.44 9.90 -15.91
N TYR A 120 0.04 10.09 -14.64
CA TYR A 120 0.62 9.32 -13.53
C TYR A 120 -0.42 8.63 -12.63
N GLY A 121 -1.69 9.01 -12.72
CA GLY A 121 -2.75 8.52 -11.82
C GLY A 121 -2.81 9.29 -10.49
N VAL A 122 -3.54 8.73 -9.52
CA VAL A 122 -3.93 9.44 -8.30
C VAL A 122 -3.85 8.54 -7.06
N ASN A 123 -3.40 9.12 -5.95
CA ASN A 123 -3.32 8.46 -4.67
C ASN A 123 -4.51 8.83 -3.76
N PHE A 124 -5.31 7.84 -3.39
CA PHE A 124 -6.49 7.95 -2.55
C PHE A 124 -6.26 7.45 -1.11
N ALA A 125 -5.07 6.98 -0.77
CA ALA A 125 -4.77 6.38 0.53
C ALA A 125 -4.71 7.42 1.66
N TYR A 126 -5.09 7.01 2.86
CA TYR A 126 -5.06 7.85 4.07
C TYR A 126 -4.41 7.10 5.23
N GLY A 127 -3.37 7.69 5.84
CA GLY A 127 -2.70 7.11 7.01
C GLY A 127 -3.62 6.68 8.14
N GLY A 128 -3.42 5.47 8.66
CA GLY A 128 -4.20 4.90 9.77
C GLY A 128 -5.58 4.33 9.39
N THR A 129 -6.00 4.46 8.14
CA THR A 129 -7.27 3.88 7.66
C THR A 129 -7.16 2.38 7.42
N GLY A 130 -8.32 1.72 7.32
CA GLY A 130 -8.43 0.30 7.07
C GLY A 130 -9.45 -0.01 5.98
N VAL A 131 -9.76 -1.30 5.83
CA VAL A 131 -10.88 -1.74 5.00
C VAL A 131 -12.19 -1.18 5.57
N PHE A 132 -12.32 -1.17 6.90
CA PHE A 132 -13.40 -0.53 7.64
C PHE A 132 -12.93 0.73 8.38
N ASN A 133 -13.85 1.34 9.15
CA ASN A 133 -13.55 2.50 9.97
C ASN A 133 -12.63 2.12 11.13
N THR A 134 -11.52 2.84 11.26
CA THR A 134 -10.51 2.63 12.31
C THR A 134 -10.63 3.71 13.38
N PHE A 135 -9.59 3.91 14.20
CA PHE A 135 -9.53 5.02 15.16
C PHE A 135 -9.33 6.40 14.52
N VAL A 136 -8.90 6.46 13.26
CA VAL A 136 -8.80 7.74 12.56
C VAL A 136 -10.13 8.05 11.88
N ASP A 137 -10.56 9.30 12.00
CA ASP A 137 -11.75 9.81 11.30
C ASP A 137 -11.36 10.25 9.89
N GLN A 138 -10.99 9.29 9.04
CA GLN A 138 -10.60 9.49 7.65
C GLN A 138 -11.26 8.44 6.74
N PRO A 139 -11.31 8.67 5.41
CA PRO A 139 -11.95 7.77 4.46
C PRO A 139 -11.43 6.33 4.53
N ASN A 140 -12.29 5.39 4.94
CA ASN A 140 -12.01 3.95 4.80
C ASN A 140 -11.87 3.57 3.32
N MET A 141 -11.36 2.37 3.05
CA MET A 141 -11.06 1.91 1.69
C MET A 141 -12.27 2.01 0.74
N THR A 142 -13.47 1.68 1.19
CA THR A 142 -14.69 1.81 0.36
C THR A 142 -14.95 3.26 -0.05
N THR A 143 -14.76 4.21 0.87
CA THR A 143 -14.88 5.64 0.57
C THR A 143 -13.75 6.13 -0.35
N GLN A 144 -12.53 5.63 -0.20
CA GLN A 144 -11.43 5.92 -1.12
C GLN A 144 -11.75 5.45 -2.56
N ILE A 145 -12.38 4.28 -2.70
CA ILE A 145 -12.85 3.78 -4.01
C ILE A 145 -14.02 4.60 -4.54
N ASN A 146 -14.91 5.12 -3.68
CA ASN A 146 -15.94 6.07 -4.11
C ASN A 146 -15.34 7.34 -4.72
N TYR A 147 -14.25 7.86 -4.14
CA TYR A 147 -13.54 9.00 -4.71
C TYR A 147 -12.91 8.69 -6.06
N PHE A 148 -12.38 7.48 -6.24
CA PHE A 148 -11.87 7.04 -7.53
C PHE A 148 -12.98 6.92 -8.56
N GLN A 149 -14.11 6.32 -8.21
CA GLN A 149 -15.28 6.24 -9.09
C GLN A 149 -15.74 7.65 -9.51
N GLN A 150 -15.88 8.57 -8.55
CA GLN A 150 -16.24 9.96 -8.83
C GLN A 150 -15.24 10.61 -9.79
N LEU A 151 -13.94 10.39 -9.60
CA LEU A 151 -12.91 10.93 -10.47
C LEU A 151 -13.01 10.37 -11.91
N VAL A 152 -13.24 9.06 -12.05
CA VAL A 152 -13.41 8.42 -13.37
C VAL A 152 -14.63 8.97 -14.10
N GLU A 153 -15.72 9.22 -13.37
CA GLU A 153 -16.97 9.79 -13.90
C GLU A 153 -16.81 11.27 -14.29
N GLU A 154 -16.15 12.08 -13.45
CA GLU A 154 -15.93 13.51 -13.70
C GLU A 154 -14.94 13.77 -14.85
N GLU A 155 -13.94 12.90 -15.01
CA GLU A 155 -12.83 13.07 -15.96
C GLU A 155 -12.84 11.96 -17.03
N GLU A 156 -14.01 11.62 -17.59
CA GLU A 156 -14.19 10.50 -18.53
C GLU A 156 -13.24 10.58 -19.74
N GLN A 157 -12.89 11.79 -20.19
CA GLN A 157 -11.94 12.00 -21.30
C GLN A 157 -10.48 11.63 -20.94
N VAL A 158 -10.17 11.60 -19.64
CA VAL A 158 -8.86 11.24 -19.09
C VAL A 158 -8.83 9.76 -18.68
N TYR A 159 -9.94 9.23 -18.17
CA TYR A 159 -10.05 7.87 -17.64
C TYR A 159 -10.99 6.96 -18.44
N ASN A 160 -10.98 7.09 -19.77
CA ASN A 160 -11.68 6.14 -20.64
C ASN A 160 -10.93 4.80 -20.77
N LYS A 161 -11.61 3.81 -21.35
CA LYS A 161 -11.08 2.43 -21.52
C LYS A 161 -9.72 2.38 -22.23
N GLU A 162 -9.48 3.24 -23.22
CA GLU A 162 -8.22 3.27 -23.97
C GLU A 162 -7.08 3.77 -23.09
N LYS A 163 -7.29 4.90 -22.42
CA LYS A 163 -6.30 5.52 -21.51
C LYS A 163 -6.07 4.74 -20.21
N MET A 164 -7.00 3.88 -19.83
CA MET A 164 -6.91 3.00 -18.66
C MET A 164 -6.32 1.61 -19.00
N SER A 165 -6.01 1.33 -20.28
CA SER A 165 -5.57 0.00 -20.74
C SER A 165 -4.23 -0.49 -20.16
N SER A 166 -3.41 0.43 -19.62
CA SER A 166 -2.14 0.12 -18.94
C SER A 166 -2.16 0.56 -17.47
N SER A 167 -3.35 0.68 -16.87
CA SER A 167 -3.50 1.13 -15.49
C SER A 167 -3.24 0.03 -14.45
N ILE A 168 -2.62 0.44 -13.35
CA ILE A 168 -2.27 -0.40 -12.21
C ILE A 168 -2.88 0.22 -10.95
N ALA A 169 -3.41 -0.61 -10.05
CA ALA A 169 -3.74 -0.18 -8.69
C ALA A 169 -2.84 -0.85 -7.65
N ILE A 170 -2.53 -0.12 -6.59
CA ILE A 170 -1.91 -0.65 -5.37
C ILE A 170 -2.89 -0.50 -4.22
N VAL A 171 -3.10 -1.58 -3.48
CA VAL A 171 -3.99 -1.64 -2.33
C VAL A 171 -3.19 -2.08 -1.11
N SER A 172 -3.14 -1.22 -0.09
CA SER A 172 -2.48 -1.52 1.19
C SER A 172 -3.49 -1.86 2.27
N VAL A 173 -3.16 -2.90 3.06
CA VAL A 173 -3.85 -3.26 4.31
C VAL A 173 -2.81 -3.61 5.38
N ALA A 174 -2.45 -2.62 6.19
CA ALA A 174 -1.40 -2.73 7.21
C ALA A 174 -1.91 -2.93 8.66
N GLY A 175 -3.03 -3.64 8.81
CA GLY A 175 -3.51 -4.07 10.13
C GLY A 175 -4.21 -3.03 11.03
N ASN A 176 -4.56 -1.86 10.50
CA ASN A 176 -5.28 -0.84 11.28
C ASN A 176 -6.68 -1.31 11.74
N ASP A 177 -7.37 -2.13 10.95
CA ASP A 177 -8.64 -2.77 11.33
C ASP A 177 -8.48 -3.64 12.58
N TYR A 178 -7.43 -4.47 12.61
CA TYR A 178 -7.13 -5.34 13.75
C TYR A 178 -6.77 -4.54 15.00
N ALA A 179 -5.89 -3.55 14.88
CA ALA A 179 -5.55 -2.67 15.98
C ALA A 179 -6.79 -1.97 16.56
N THR A 180 -7.71 -1.56 15.68
CA THR A 180 -8.99 -0.96 16.07
C THR A 180 -9.87 -1.95 16.81
N PHE A 181 -10.07 -3.13 16.23
CA PHE A 181 -10.90 -4.18 16.81
C PHE A 181 -10.41 -4.61 18.19
N ILE A 182 -9.12 -4.96 18.31
CA ILE A 182 -8.51 -5.43 19.55
C ILE A 182 -8.68 -4.39 20.66
N THR A 183 -8.38 -3.13 20.35
CA THR A 183 -8.48 -2.05 21.34
C THR A 183 -9.93 -1.78 21.76
N LYS A 184 -10.89 -1.79 20.83
CA LYS A 184 -12.31 -1.59 21.14
C LYS A 184 -12.91 -2.75 21.96
N ASN A 185 -12.36 -3.95 21.84
CA ASN A 185 -12.80 -5.14 22.56
C ASN A 185 -11.97 -5.42 23.82
N ASN A 186 -11.35 -4.40 24.43
CA ASN A 186 -10.56 -4.55 25.66
C ASN A 186 -9.46 -5.63 25.56
N ASN A 187 -8.82 -5.72 24.39
CA ASN A 187 -7.84 -6.74 24.03
C ASN A 187 -8.37 -8.18 23.99
N ASN A 188 -9.69 -8.38 23.94
CA ASN A 188 -10.28 -9.68 23.64
C ASN A 188 -10.04 -10.02 22.16
N MET A 189 -9.50 -11.22 21.92
CA MET A 189 -9.11 -11.72 20.61
C MET A 189 -9.92 -12.93 20.14
N GLU A 190 -10.93 -13.37 20.91
CA GLU A 190 -11.76 -14.54 20.60
C GLU A 190 -12.39 -14.47 19.19
N ASP A 191 -12.79 -13.26 18.78
CA ASP A 191 -13.46 -13.00 17.50
C ASP A 191 -12.52 -12.65 16.33
N LEU A 192 -11.19 -12.71 16.50
CA LEU A 192 -10.23 -12.33 15.44
C LEU A 192 -10.42 -13.11 14.14
N GLY A 193 -10.84 -14.38 14.21
CA GLY A 193 -11.15 -15.19 13.03
C GLY A 193 -12.33 -14.64 12.23
N ASN A 194 -13.40 -14.21 12.91
CA ASN A 194 -14.58 -13.64 12.28
C ASN A 194 -14.29 -12.26 11.68
N VAL A 195 -13.53 -11.44 12.41
CA VAL A 195 -13.07 -10.13 11.95
C VAL A 195 -12.20 -10.26 10.71
N THR A 196 -11.24 -11.19 10.71
CA THR A 196 -10.38 -11.45 9.53
C THR A 196 -11.22 -11.83 8.32
N LYS A 197 -12.18 -12.73 8.48
CA LYS A 197 -13.11 -13.12 7.39
C LYS A 197 -13.90 -11.92 6.86
N SER A 198 -14.38 -11.05 7.74
CA SER A 198 -15.13 -9.85 7.35
C SER A 198 -14.27 -8.85 6.58
N ILE A 199 -13.06 -8.56 7.07
CA ILE A 199 -12.08 -7.68 6.41
C ILE A 199 -11.79 -8.19 5.01
N LEU A 200 -11.47 -9.49 4.90
CA LEU A 200 -11.08 -10.10 3.64
C LEU A 200 -12.25 -10.23 2.65
N SER A 201 -13.47 -10.45 3.14
CA SER A 201 -14.67 -10.45 2.30
C SER A 201 -14.94 -9.06 1.71
N GLN A 202 -14.81 -8.01 2.53
CA GLN A 202 -14.96 -6.64 2.04
C GLN A 202 -13.79 -6.24 1.12
N LEU A 203 -12.57 -6.69 1.40
CA LEU A 203 -11.42 -6.49 0.53
C LEU A 203 -11.64 -7.15 -0.85
N GLU A 204 -12.16 -8.38 -0.91
CA GLU A 204 -12.53 -9.03 -2.18
C GLU A 204 -13.49 -8.15 -3.01
N LEU A 205 -14.53 -7.60 -2.37
CA LEU A 205 -15.48 -6.68 -3.03
C LEU A 205 -14.80 -5.41 -3.52
N ASN A 206 -13.91 -4.82 -2.72
CA ASN A 206 -13.16 -3.62 -3.06
C ASN A 206 -12.25 -3.86 -4.28
N LEU A 207 -11.54 -4.98 -4.32
CA LEU A 207 -10.68 -5.36 -5.45
C LEU A 207 -11.47 -5.55 -6.74
N ARG A 208 -12.61 -6.25 -6.68
CA ARG A 208 -13.51 -6.39 -7.83
C ARG A 208 -14.01 -5.04 -8.33
N ARG A 209 -14.31 -4.12 -7.41
CA ARG A 209 -14.81 -2.78 -7.75
C ARG A 209 -13.72 -1.93 -8.43
N ILE A 210 -12.49 -1.95 -7.91
CA ILE A 210 -11.36 -1.26 -8.56
C ILE A 210 -11.15 -1.78 -9.98
N HIS A 211 -11.18 -3.10 -10.18
CA HIS A 211 -11.09 -3.69 -11.51
C HIS A 211 -12.27 -3.30 -12.41
N GLY A 212 -13.50 -3.34 -11.89
CA GLY A 212 -14.73 -2.96 -12.59
C GLY A 212 -14.77 -1.50 -13.04
N LEU A 213 -14.03 -0.62 -12.37
CA LEU A 213 -13.81 0.78 -12.76
C LEU A 213 -12.75 0.96 -13.85
N GLY A 214 -12.21 -0.13 -14.41
CA GLY A 214 -11.33 -0.12 -15.59
C GLY A 214 -9.86 -0.39 -15.29
N VAL A 215 -9.47 -0.56 -14.02
CA VAL A 215 -8.07 -0.85 -13.66
C VAL A 215 -7.66 -2.25 -14.12
N GLN A 216 -6.52 -2.38 -14.79
CA GLN A 216 -6.15 -3.62 -15.48
C GLN A 216 -5.35 -4.61 -14.63
N LYS A 217 -4.54 -4.10 -13.69
CA LYS A 217 -3.70 -4.91 -12.80
C LYS A 217 -3.80 -4.35 -11.40
N ILE A 218 -3.89 -5.21 -10.39
CA ILE A 218 -4.04 -4.79 -9.00
C ILE A 218 -3.01 -5.53 -8.15
N GLY A 219 -2.12 -4.79 -7.51
CA GLY A 219 -1.20 -5.29 -6.50
C GLY A 219 -1.75 -5.03 -5.10
N ILE A 220 -1.85 -6.07 -4.27
CA ILE A 220 -2.38 -6.00 -2.91
C ILE A 220 -1.28 -6.41 -1.95
N THR A 221 -1.01 -5.62 -0.93
CA THR A 221 0.02 -5.97 0.06
C THR A 221 -0.43 -7.14 0.92
N ALA A 222 0.41 -8.17 1.05
CA ALA A 222 0.37 -9.03 2.21
C ALA A 222 0.68 -8.18 3.45
N MET A 223 0.00 -8.43 4.56
CA MET A 223 0.23 -7.70 5.81
C MET A 223 1.64 -8.00 6.32
N GLU A 224 2.36 -6.95 6.72
CA GLU A 224 3.69 -7.04 7.29
C GLU A 224 3.70 -7.86 8.60
N PRO A 225 4.85 -8.32 9.12
CA PRO A 225 4.90 -8.98 10.42
C PRO A 225 4.61 -7.98 11.54
N ILE A 226 3.34 -7.81 11.92
CA ILE A 226 2.93 -6.77 12.87
C ILE A 226 3.58 -6.95 14.25
N GLY A 227 3.97 -8.17 14.61
CA GLY A 227 4.71 -8.49 15.83
C GLY A 227 6.14 -7.96 15.83
N CYS A 228 6.69 -7.59 14.68
CA CYS A 228 7.98 -6.94 14.55
C CYS A 228 7.89 -5.40 14.57
N LEU A 229 6.68 -4.83 14.58
CA LEU A 229 6.55 -3.38 14.67
C LEU A 229 7.11 -2.88 16.01
N PRO A 230 7.74 -1.70 16.05
CA PRO A 230 8.38 -1.17 17.26
C PRO A 230 7.49 -1.14 18.51
N LYS A 231 6.17 -0.99 18.34
CA LYS A 231 5.20 -1.04 19.45
C LYS A 231 5.07 -2.44 20.06
N MET A 232 5.21 -3.49 19.25
CA MET A 232 5.10 -4.88 19.67
C MET A 232 6.39 -5.45 20.25
N THR A 233 7.54 -4.84 19.98
CA THR A 233 8.86 -5.30 20.44
C THR A 233 9.37 -4.56 21.68
N ILE A 234 8.56 -3.66 22.28
CA ILE A 234 8.97 -2.90 23.49
C ILE A 234 9.33 -3.84 24.65
N SER A 235 8.54 -4.89 24.88
CA SER A 235 8.75 -5.83 25.98
C SER A 235 10.04 -6.65 25.84
N SER A 236 10.55 -6.79 24.62
CA SER A 236 11.82 -7.47 24.32
C SER A 236 12.98 -6.48 24.12
N SER A 237 12.84 -5.23 24.55
CA SER A 237 13.84 -4.17 24.29
C SER A 237 14.22 -4.03 22.81
N TYR A 238 13.24 -4.22 21.92
CA TYR A 238 13.37 -4.20 20.46
C TYR A 238 14.17 -5.35 19.85
N GLU A 239 14.47 -6.41 20.60
CA GLU A 239 15.28 -7.54 20.11
C GLU A 239 14.45 -8.61 19.40
N ASN A 240 13.25 -8.90 19.89
CA ASN A 240 12.44 -10.02 19.42
C ASN A 240 11.06 -9.58 18.94
N CYS A 241 10.65 -10.10 17.78
CA CYS A 241 9.28 -9.99 17.31
C CYS A 241 8.32 -10.81 18.18
N SER A 242 7.09 -10.33 18.35
CA SER A 242 6.02 -11.12 18.96
C SER A 242 5.48 -12.16 17.97
N GLU A 243 5.83 -13.44 18.17
CA GLU A 243 5.29 -14.56 17.37
C GLU A 243 3.77 -14.61 17.42
N TYR A 244 3.20 -14.37 18.61
CA TYR A 244 1.75 -14.33 18.80
C TYR A 244 1.09 -13.26 17.92
N ALA A 245 1.63 -12.04 17.88
CA ALA A 245 1.11 -10.99 17.01
C ALA A 245 1.35 -11.31 15.52
N ASN A 246 2.49 -11.91 15.17
CA ASN A 246 2.79 -12.33 13.80
C ASN A 246 1.85 -13.44 13.29
N SER A 247 1.31 -14.28 14.18
CA SER A 247 0.33 -15.31 13.81
C SER A 247 -0.92 -14.71 13.15
N LEU A 248 -1.31 -13.49 13.53
CA LEU A 248 -2.41 -12.77 12.91
C LEU A 248 -2.07 -12.35 11.47
N SER A 249 -0.87 -11.82 11.24
CA SER A 249 -0.37 -11.52 9.89
C SER A 249 -0.32 -12.76 9.00
N ILE A 250 0.22 -13.86 9.53
CA ILE A 250 0.30 -15.12 8.81
C ILE A 250 -1.09 -15.62 8.42
N PHE A 251 -2.04 -15.62 9.37
CA PHE A 251 -3.41 -16.05 9.13
C PHE A 251 -4.12 -15.17 8.10
N HIS A 252 -4.00 -13.84 8.21
CA HIS A 252 -4.52 -12.90 7.22
C HIS A 252 -3.96 -13.18 5.83
N ASN A 253 -2.64 -13.34 5.72
CA ASN A 253 -1.95 -13.53 4.44
C ASN A 253 -2.33 -14.85 3.79
N GLN A 254 -2.43 -15.95 4.57
CA GLN A 254 -2.90 -17.25 4.06
C GLN A 254 -4.30 -17.15 3.44
N MET A 255 -5.23 -16.47 4.11
CA MET A 255 -6.58 -16.27 3.57
C MET A 255 -6.59 -15.29 2.38
N LEU A 256 -5.72 -14.27 2.38
CA LEU A 256 -5.55 -13.37 1.25
C LEU A 256 -5.10 -14.13 0.00
N HIS A 257 -4.11 -15.02 0.10
CA HIS A 257 -3.69 -15.89 -1.01
C HIS A 257 -4.86 -16.66 -1.61
N GLN A 258 -5.69 -17.29 -0.77
CA GLN A 258 -6.88 -18.03 -1.23
C GLN A 258 -7.88 -17.14 -1.99
N ILE A 259 -8.09 -15.91 -1.55
CA ILE A 259 -8.98 -14.95 -2.22
C ILE A 259 -8.41 -14.51 -3.56
N ILE A 260 -7.11 -14.23 -3.63
CA ILE A 260 -6.44 -13.82 -4.87
C ILE A 260 -6.46 -14.97 -5.89
N ASP A 261 -6.19 -16.20 -5.46
CA ASP A 261 -6.28 -17.39 -6.32
C ASP A 261 -7.72 -17.57 -6.84
N LYS A 262 -8.72 -17.45 -5.97
CA LYS A 262 -10.13 -17.51 -6.34
C LYS A 262 -10.49 -16.42 -7.36
N LEU A 263 -10.02 -15.18 -7.17
CA LEU A 263 -10.29 -14.07 -8.08
C LEU A 263 -9.67 -14.30 -9.46
N ASN A 264 -8.41 -14.74 -9.50
CA ASN A 264 -7.71 -15.01 -10.76
C ASN A 264 -8.24 -16.24 -11.50
N ASN A 265 -8.77 -17.24 -10.79
CA ASN A 265 -9.45 -18.39 -11.42
C ASN A 265 -10.76 -18.02 -12.13
N GLN A 266 -11.30 -16.82 -11.88
CA GLN A 266 -12.50 -16.29 -12.55
C GLN A 266 -12.17 -15.39 -13.74
N THR A 267 -10.89 -15.22 -14.07
CA THR A 267 -10.41 -14.35 -15.14
C THR A 267 -9.59 -15.17 -16.14
N SER A 268 -9.56 -14.73 -17.41
CA SER A 268 -8.80 -15.43 -18.47
C SER A 268 -7.29 -15.25 -18.37
N ARG A 269 -6.85 -14.29 -17.55
CA ARG A 269 -5.45 -13.96 -17.24
C ARG A 269 -5.37 -13.49 -15.78
N PRO A 270 -4.22 -13.61 -15.12
CA PRO A 270 -4.03 -13.04 -13.79
C PRO A 270 -4.27 -11.52 -13.80
N ILE A 271 -5.02 -11.01 -12.82
CA ILE A 271 -5.35 -9.59 -12.66
C ILE A 271 -4.90 -9.08 -11.29
N PHE A 272 -4.99 -9.95 -10.27
CA PHE A 272 -4.70 -9.61 -8.89
C PHE A 272 -3.39 -10.27 -8.45
N PHE A 273 -2.51 -9.51 -7.80
CA PHE A 273 -1.17 -9.93 -7.40
C PHE A 273 -0.91 -9.58 -5.96
N ILE A 274 -0.13 -10.42 -5.27
CA ILE A 274 0.28 -10.17 -3.90
C ILE A 274 1.66 -9.49 -3.90
N ILE A 275 1.76 -8.38 -3.18
CA ILE A 275 3.02 -7.72 -2.84
C ILE A 275 3.39 -8.21 -1.44
N ASP A 276 4.32 -9.16 -1.37
CA ASP A 276 4.67 -9.83 -0.12
C ASP A 276 5.55 -8.95 0.79
N LEU A 277 4.90 -7.99 1.47
CA LEU A 277 5.58 -7.15 2.47
C LEU A 277 6.03 -7.96 3.68
N TYR A 278 5.43 -9.12 3.95
CA TYR A 278 5.82 -9.94 5.09
C TYR A 278 7.25 -10.46 4.91
N SER A 279 7.48 -11.14 3.79
CA SER A 279 8.81 -11.69 3.45
C SER A 279 9.83 -10.58 3.24
N ALA A 280 9.43 -9.46 2.63
CA ALA A 280 10.26 -8.27 2.48
C ALA A 280 10.80 -7.76 3.83
N PHE A 281 9.91 -7.60 4.82
CA PHE A 281 10.28 -7.14 6.15
C PHE A 281 11.20 -8.12 6.86
N MET A 282 10.83 -9.40 6.87
CA MET A 282 11.62 -10.43 7.57
C MET A 282 13.02 -10.56 6.97
N THR A 283 13.15 -10.47 5.65
CA THR A 283 14.45 -10.50 4.96
C THR A 283 15.32 -9.32 5.40
N ALA A 284 14.77 -8.11 5.42
CA ALA A 284 15.51 -6.91 5.82
C ALA A 284 15.94 -6.95 7.29
N LEU A 285 15.10 -7.46 8.20
CA LEU A 285 15.45 -7.69 9.60
C LEU A 285 16.62 -8.67 9.75
N ASN A 286 16.60 -9.78 9.00
CA ASN A 286 17.67 -10.77 9.04
C ASN A 286 19.00 -10.24 8.48
N ILE A 287 18.96 -9.40 7.44
CA ILE A 287 20.15 -8.72 6.92
C ILE A 287 20.79 -7.83 8.00
N GLN A 288 19.96 -7.11 8.78
CA GLN A 288 20.47 -6.27 9.87
C GLN A 288 21.07 -7.08 11.03
N GLN A 289 20.56 -8.26 11.33
CA GLN A 289 21.17 -9.15 12.33
C GLN A 289 22.56 -9.64 11.88
N ASN A 290 22.75 -9.87 10.57
CA ASN A 290 24.02 -10.32 10.01
C ASN A 290 25.02 -9.18 9.74
N HIS A 291 24.56 -7.93 9.77
CA HIS A 291 25.38 -6.72 9.73
C HIS A 291 24.97 -5.79 10.88
N PRO A 292 25.36 -6.10 12.14
CA PRO A 292 25.17 -5.16 13.23
C PRO A 292 25.98 -3.92 12.88
N GLY A 293 25.32 -2.88 12.40
CA GLY A 293 25.97 -1.67 11.92
C GLY A 293 26.89 -1.12 13.00
N ASN A 294 28.17 -0.96 12.66
CA ASN A 294 29.11 -0.13 13.41
C ASN A 294 28.44 1.22 13.64
N SER A 295 28.19 1.49 14.92
CA SER A 295 27.67 2.77 15.43
C SER A 295 28.72 3.87 15.29
#